data_AF-A0A2K1L8U2-F1
#
_entry.id   AF-A0A2K1L8U2-F1
#
_cell.length_a   1.000
_cell.length_b   1.000
_cell.length_c   1.000
_cell.angle_alpha   90.00
_cell.angle_beta   90.00
_cell.angle_gamma   90.00
#
_symmetry.space_group_name_H-M   'P 1'
#
loop_
_entity.id
_entity.type
_entity.pdbx_description
1 polymer ?
#
loop_
_entity_poly.entity_id
_entity_poly.type
_entity_poly.pdbx_seq_one_letter_code
_entity_poly.pdbx_strand_id
1 'polypeptide(L)' 'KLPTTIYCNYQTTIVLVKNLEYHHRTKHIDMKYFSIRKCYKNQTMDFQYIHTTNQIANMVTKPPP' A
#
# COMPACT_ATOMS: atom_id res chain seq x y z
N LYS A 1 -10.52 17.24 -4.85
CA LYS A 1 -10.33 15.89 -5.45
C LYS A 1 -10.47 14.88 -4.32
N LEU A 2 -11.31 13.86 -4.48
CA LEU A 2 -11.44 12.79 -3.49
C LEU A 2 -10.19 11.89 -3.56
N PRO A 3 -9.70 11.36 -2.42
CA PRO A 3 -8.58 10.43 -2.42
C PRO A 3 -8.93 9.15 -3.21
N THR A 4 -8.01 8.67 -4.03
CA THR A 4 -8.17 7.38 -4.71
C THR A 4 -7.91 6.25 -3.71
N THR A 5 -8.91 5.41 -3.47
CA THR A 5 -8.77 4.24 -2.60
C THR A 5 -8.00 3.13 -3.31
N ILE A 6 -6.87 2.73 -2.72
CA ILE A 6 -6.05 1.62 -3.16
C ILE A 6 -6.28 0.45 -2.21
N TYR A 7 -6.71 -0.68 -2.79
CA TYR A 7 -6.92 -1.92 -2.06
C TYR A 7 -5.64 -2.77 -2.06
N CYS A 8 -5.18 -3.15 -0.87
CA CYS A 8 -3.98 -3.95 -0.70
C CYS A 8 -4.25 -5.11 0.27
N ASN A 9 -3.75 -6.31 -0.04
CA ASN A 9 -3.82 -7.47 0.84
C ASN A 9 -2.64 -7.56 1.81
N TYR A 10 -1.59 -6.77 1.61
CA TYR A 10 -0.43 -6.73 2.50
C TYR A 10 -0.69 -5.77 3.67
N GLN A 11 -1.14 -6.32 4.80
CA GLN A 11 -1.39 -5.53 6.01
C GLN A 11 -0.14 -4.78 6.48
N THR A 12 1.04 -5.38 6.36
CA THR A 12 2.32 -4.75 6.71
C THR A 12 2.57 -3.48 5.88
N THR A 13 2.29 -3.52 4.58
CA THR A 13 2.37 -2.38 3.67
C THR A 13 1.41 -1.26 4.10
N ILE A 14 0.18 -1.59 4.48
CA ILE A 14 -0.82 -0.60 4.94
C ILE A 14 -0.35 0.07 6.24
N VAL A 15 0.10 -0.73 7.21
CA VAL A 15 0.64 -0.22 8.48
C VAL A 15 1.87 0.65 8.21
N LEU A 16 2.76 0.27 7.29
CA LEU A 16 3.92 1.08 6.92
C LEU A 16 3.54 2.40 6.23
N VAL A 17 2.47 2.46 5.45
CA VAL A 17 2.03 3.72 4.83
C VAL A 17 1.35 4.63 5.85
N LYS A 18 0.54 4.06 6.76
CA LYS A 18 -0.21 4.80 7.78
C LYS A 18 0.65 5.22 8.97
N ASN A 19 1.61 4.39 9.37
CA ASN A 19 2.49 4.65 10.50
C ASN A 19 3.73 5.44 10.05
N LEU A 20 3.59 6.77 10.03
CA LEU A 20 4.65 7.69 9.62
C LEU A 20 5.87 7.69 10.56
N GLU A 21 5.73 7.15 11.79
CA GLU A 21 6.76 7.16 12.84
C GLU A 21 7.74 5.98 12.76
N TYR A 22 7.56 5.03 11.83
CA TYR A 22 8.51 3.92 11.69
C TYR A 22 9.84 4.43 11.12
N HIS A 23 10.85 4.52 11.99
CA HIS A 23 12.13 5.20 11.77
C HIS A 23 13.32 4.29 11.41
N HIS A 24 13.12 3.05 10.95
CA HIS A 24 14.23 2.08 11.05
C HIS A 24 14.48 1.12 9.87
N ARG A 25 15.69 1.33 9.30
CA ARG A 25 16.70 0.34 8.87
C ARG A 25 16.58 -0.36 7.51
N THR A 26 15.86 0.16 6.52
CA THR A 26 16.09 -0.30 5.14
C THR A 26 15.82 0.78 4.10
N LYS A 27 16.89 1.46 3.65
CA LYS A 27 16.84 2.53 2.64
C LYS A 27 16.05 2.14 1.38
N HIS A 28 16.10 0.87 0.98
CA HIS A 28 15.36 0.34 -0.18
C HIS A 28 13.84 0.22 0.05
N ILE A 29 13.42 -0.06 1.29
CA ILE A 29 12.01 -0.09 1.67
C ILE A 29 11.53 1.35 1.78
N ASP A 30 12.25 2.21 2.51
CA ASP A 30 11.90 3.62 2.67
C ASP A 30 11.69 4.32 1.34
N MET A 31 12.56 4.12 0.35
CA MET A 31 12.42 4.76 -0.97
C MET A 31 11.14 4.34 -1.73
N LYS A 32 10.75 3.06 -1.64
CA LYS A 32 9.50 2.56 -2.25
C LYS A 32 8.26 3.14 -1.57
N TYR A 33 8.30 3.25 -0.24
CA TYR A 33 7.17 3.77 0.54
C TYR A 33 7.14 5.29 0.63
N PHE A 34 8.25 5.99 0.35
CA PHE A 34 8.34 7.45 0.42
C PHE A 34 7.34 8.14 -0.52
N SER A 35 7.29 7.72 -1.78
CA SER A 35 6.35 8.28 -2.76
C SER A 35 4.91 8.03 -2.36
N ILE A 36 4.62 6.82 -1.86
CA ILE A 36 3.28 6.41 -1.44
C ILE A 36 2.84 7.19 -0.19
N ARG A 37 3.72 7.32 0.81
CA ARG A 37 3.48 8.13 2.02
C ARG A 37 3.24 9.59 1.69
N LYS A 38 3.96 10.16 0.71
CA LYS A 38 3.74 11.52 0.24
C LYS A 38 2.33 11.68 -0.37
N CYS A 39 1.89 10.71 -1.18
CA CYS A 39 0.53 10.71 -1.74
C CYS A 39 -0.56 10.55 -0.67
N TYR A 40 -0.33 9.68 0.33
CA TYR A 40 -1.22 9.51 1.48
C TYR A 40 -1.30 10.79 2.32
N LYS A 41 -0.16 11.41 2.64
CA LYS A 41 -0.09 12.68 3.39
C LYS A 41 -0.76 13.84 2.66
N ASN A 42 -0.67 13.85 1.33
CA ASN A 42 -1.34 14.83 0.48
C ASN A 42 -2.83 14.53 0.28
N GLN A 43 -3.39 13.51 0.95
CA GLN A 43 -4.78 13.07 0.84
C GLN A 43 -5.21 12.77 -0.62
N THR A 44 -4.23 12.39 -1.45
CA THR A 44 -4.49 12.02 -2.85
C THR A 44 -4.82 10.54 -3.00
N MET A 45 -4.41 9.71 -2.04
CA MET A 45 -4.62 8.26 -2.03
C MET A 45 -4.93 7.79 -0.61
N ASP A 46 -5.85 6.84 -0.49
CA ASP A 46 -6.14 6.13 0.77
C ASP A 46 -5.86 4.63 0.60
N PHE A 47 -5.43 3.96 1.67
CA PHE A 47 -5.08 2.54 1.65
C PHE A 47 -6.05 1.74 2.51
N GLN A 48 -6.80 0.85 1.86
CA GLN A 48 -7.71 -0.09 2.49
C GLN A 48 -7.24 -1.54 2.35
N TYR A 49 -7.46 -2.29 3.42
CA TYR A 49 -7.19 -3.73 3.41
C TYR A 49 -8.27 -4.46 2.63
N ILE A 50 -7.86 -5.37 1.75
CA ILE A 50 -8.76 -6.33 1.09
C ILE A 50 -8.21 -7.73 1.29
N HIS A 51 -9.10 -8.68 1.58
CA HIS A 51 -8.70 -10.08 1.69
C HIS A 51 -8.28 -10.63 0.31
N THR A 52 -7.28 -11.51 0.26
CA THR A 52 -6.73 -12.08 -0.98
C THR A 52 -7.79 -12.79 -1.84
N THR A 53 -8.85 -13.34 -1.23
CA THR A 53 -9.98 -13.95 -1.96
C THR A 53 -10.85 -12.93 -2.68
N ASN A 54 -10.88 -11.69 -2.19
CA ASN A 54 -11.71 -10.62 -2.71
C ASN A 54 -10.89 -9.70 -3.64
N GLN A 55 -9.58 -9.91 -3.72
CA GLN A 55 -8.68 -9.17 -4.59
C GLN A 55 -8.70 -9.78 -6.00
N ILE A 56 -9.59 -9.27 -6.86
CA ILE A 56 -9.70 -9.71 -8.28
C ILE A 56 -8.36 -9.57 -9.01
N ALA A 57 -7.54 -8.57 -8.66
CA ALA A 57 -6.20 -8.41 -9.22
C ALA A 57 -5.30 -9.66 -9.06
N ASN A 58 -5.53 -10.45 -8.01
CA ASN A 58 -4.79 -11.69 -7.78
C ASN A 58 -5.01 -12.74 -8.88
N MET A 59 -6.19 -12.75 -9.52
CA MET A 59 -6.47 -13.59 -10.69
C MET A 59 -5.60 -13.22 -11.89
N VAL A 60 -5.24 -11.94 -12.03
CA VAL A 60 -4.44 -11.42 -13.14
C VAL A 60 -2.93 -11.48 -12.85
N THR A 61 -2.54 -11.41 -11.58
CA THR A 61 -1.12 -11.45 -11.17
C THR A 61 -0.60 -12.85 -10.85
N LYS A 62 -1.48 -13.84 -10.71
CA LYS A 62 -1.06 -15.23 -10.55
C LYS A 62 -0.76 -15.82 -11.94
N PRO A 63 0.41 -16.47 -12.11
CA PRO A 63 0.67 -17.23 -13.33
C PRO A 63 -0.38 -18.35 -13.47
N PRO A 64 -0.73 -18.73 -14.71
CA PRO A 64 -1.53 -19.93 -14.94
C PRO A 64 -0.81 -21.16 -14.36
N PRO A 65 -1.57 -22.22 -14.00
CA PRO A 65 -1.00 -23.46 -13.48
C PRO A 65 0.00 -24.10 -14.44
#